data_AF-F7NJR3-F1
#
_entry.id   AF-F7NJR3-F1
#
_cell.length_a   1.000
_cell.length_b   1.000
_cell.length_c   1.000
_cell.angle_alpha   90.00
_cell.angle_beta   90.00
_cell.angle_gamma   90.00
#
_symmetry.space_group_name_H-M   'P 1'
#
loop_
_entity.id
_entity.type
_entity.pdbx_description
1 polymer ?
#
loop_
_entity_poly.entity_id
_entity_poly.type
_entity_poly.pdbx_seq_one_letter_code
_entity_poly.pdbx_strand_id
1 'polypeptide(L)'
;MVKTRDLWRGIARRCSAAVCLLLAVAATGLAASLTDTEKDMTDRDVHIDHMDEGSTEFYFSLEQGFLRPEEQAGWYYPLTVGKVKTWGTPILGEPELSAEQMENYLRRKNPHAPNVARLYIDIGRDMGIRGDIAFAQTLLETGFFRYGGDVVPEQNNFSGLGTTGRGVRGYYFATPQDGVRAQLEHLWAYATTRPAPRKPIDPRFNYVTRGSCPTWEELGGRWAYPGYAAWKYASFEEAFAAGETYGQLILRIYEDIKNFNG
;
A
#
# COMPACT_ATOMS: atom_id res chain seq x y z
N MET A 1 -12.47 -27.72 -1.78
CA MET A 1 -12.82 -27.27 -3.16
C MET A 1 -14.04 -26.37 -3.04
N VAL A 2 -13.83 -25.07 -2.80
CA VAL A 2 -14.92 -24.10 -2.72
C VAL A 2 -15.37 -23.80 -4.15
N LYS A 3 -16.67 -23.95 -4.43
CA LYS A 3 -17.22 -23.81 -5.77
C LYS A 3 -17.18 -22.34 -6.18
N THR A 4 -16.68 -22.08 -7.39
CA THR A 4 -16.54 -20.78 -8.07
C THR A 4 -17.75 -19.85 -7.96
N ARG A 5 -18.96 -20.38 -7.76
CA ARG A 5 -20.20 -19.61 -7.58
C ARG A 5 -20.21 -18.67 -6.36
N ASP A 6 -19.48 -18.99 -5.29
CA ASP A 6 -19.49 -18.16 -4.08
C ASP A 6 -18.56 -16.94 -4.20
N LEU A 7 -17.55 -17.02 -5.06
CA LEU A 7 -16.62 -15.92 -5.37
C LEU A 7 -17.32 -14.76 -6.10
N TRP A 8 -18.20 -15.08 -7.06
CA TRP A 8 -18.93 -14.10 -7.86
C TRP A 8 -19.98 -13.32 -7.07
N ARG A 9 -20.59 -13.95 -6.05
CA ARG A 9 -21.59 -13.30 -5.18
C ARG A 9 -20.98 -12.25 -4.26
N GLY A 10 -19.68 -12.33 -3.97
CA GLY A 10 -18.95 -11.34 -3.18
C GLY A 10 -18.58 -10.09 -3.99
N ILE A 11 -18.20 -10.28 -5.26
CA ILE A 11 -17.79 -9.20 -6.18
C ILE A 11 -18.99 -8.30 -6.53
N ALA A 12 -20.15 -8.90 -6.81
CA ALA A 12 -21.36 -8.17 -7.20
C ALA A 12 -21.93 -7.22 -6.12
N ARG A 13 -21.52 -7.35 -4.85
CA ARG A 13 -22.01 -6.50 -3.75
C ARG A 13 -21.23 -5.18 -3.59
N ARG A 14 -20.17 -4.95 -4.37
CA ARG A 14 -19.24 -3.80 -4.19
C ARG A 14 -19.06 -2.93 -5.44
N CYS A 15 -19.81 -3.18 -6.51
CA CYS A 15 -19.73 -2.39 -7.74
C CYS A 15 -20.97 -1.50 -7.90
N SER A 16 -20.76 -0.23 -8.27
CA SER A 16 -21.84 0.69 -8.65
C SER A 16 -22.63 0.15 -9.85
N ALA A 17 -23.94 0.46 -9.92
CA ALA A 17 -24.87 -0.11 -10.90
C ALA A 17 -24.40 -0.01 -12.37
N ALA A 18 -23.63 1.03 -12.71
CA ALA A 18 -23.04 1.22 -14.04
C ALA A 18 -22.01 0.14 -14.42
N VAL A 19 -21.21 -0.34 -13.45
CA VAL A 19 -20.20 -1.38 -13.66
C VAL A 19 -20.86 -2.75 -13.83
N CYS A 20 -21.95 -3.01 -13.08
CA CYS A 20 -22.74 -4.21 -13.25
C CYS A 20 -23.44 -4.26 -14.62
N LEU A 21 -23.88 -3.11 -15.15
CA LEU A 21 -24.52 -3.01 -16.46
C LEU A 21 -23.53 -3.24 -17.61
N LEU A 22 -22.33 -2.64 -17.54
CA LEU A 22 -21.27 -2.84 -18.53
C LEU A 22 -20.79 -4.31 -18.59
N LEU A 23 -20.66 -4.96 -17.43
CA LEU A 23 -20.32 -6.38 -17.36
C LEU A 23 -21.44 -7.29 -17.90
N ALA A 24 -22.71 -6.90 -17.74
CA ALA A 24 -23.85 -7.65 -18.24
C ALA A 24 -24.00 -7.56 -19.78
N VAL A 25 -23.72 -6.40 -20.36
CA VAL A 25 -23.72 -6.20 -21.82
C VAL A 25 -22.56 -6.96 -22.47
N ALA A 26 -21.37 -6.93 -21.85
CA ALA A 26 -20.20 -7.67 -22.34
C ALA A 26 -20.37 -9.20 -22.26
N ALA A 27 -21.07 -9.72 -21.24
CA ALA A 27 -21.26 -11.16 -21.06
C ALA A 27 -22.33 -11.80 -21.96
N THR A 28 -23.21 -11.00 -22.58
CA THR A 28 -24.32 -11.50 -23.40
C THR A 28 -24.12 -11.31 -24.90
N GLY A 29 -23.08 -10.57 -25.33
CA GLY A 29 -22.80 -10.35 -26.75
C GLY A 29 -23.87 -9.53 -27.48
N LEU A 30 -24.86 -8.98 -26.78
CA LEU A 30 -25.86 -8.08 -27.36
C LEU A 30 -25.35 -6.63 -27.29
N ALA A 31 -24.50 -6.26 -28.25
CA ALA A 31 -24.17 -4.85 -28.51
C ALA A 31 -25.31 -4.08 -29.23
N ALA A 32 -26.43 -4.75 -29.56
CA ALA A 32 -27.45 -4.20 -30.45
C ALA A 32 -28.74 -3.80 -29.72
N SER A 33 -28.69 -2.78 -28.84
CA SER A 33 -29.78 -1.79 -28.66
C SER A 33 -29.48 -0.79 -27.54
N LEU A 34 -28.42 0.02 -27.69
CA LEU A 34 -28.29 1.23 -26.90
C LEU A 34 -29.13 2.35 -27.53
N THR A 35 -29.86 3.08 -26.69
CA THR A 35 -30.71 4.22 -27.08
C THR A 35 -29.86 5.45 -27.41
N ASP A 36 -30.38 6.41 -28.18
CA ASP A 36 -29.59 7.54 -28.69
C ASP A 36 -28.94 8.41 -27.59
N THR A 37 -29.50 8.43 -26.38
CA THR A 37 -28.92 9.09 -25.20
C THR A 37 -27.64 8.41 -24.70
N GLU A 38 -27.48 7.11 -24.94
CA GLU A 38 -26.31 6.32 -24.53
C GLU A 38 -25.17 6.41 -25.58
N LYS A 39 -25.49 6.72 -26.83
CA LYS A 39 -24.50 7.04 -27.89
C LYS A 39 -23.80 8.38 -27.68
N ASP A 40 -24.50 9.38 -27.15
CA ASP A 40 -23.95 10.73 -26.94
C ASP A 40 -22.85 10.75 -25.84
N MET A 41 -22.82 9.74 -24.96
CA MET A 41 -21.74 9.54 -23.98
C MET A 41 -20.50 8.85 -24.56
N THR A 42 -20.59 8.24 -25.74
CA THR A 42 -19.46 7.54 -26.38
C THR A 42 -18.64 8.40 -27.33
N ASP A 43 -19.11 9.60 -27.69
CA ASP A 43 -18.50 10.43 -28.75
C ASP A 43 -17.47 11.47 -28.24
N ARG A 44 -16.88 11.21 -27.07
CA ARG A 44 -15.63 11.89 -26.66
C ARG A 44 -14.61 10.83 -26.23
N ASP A 45 -13.61 10.66 -27.09
CA ASP A 45 -12.33 9.98 -26.85
C ASP A 45 -12.30 8.44 -26.87
N VAL A 46 -13.04 7.79 -27.79
CA VAL A 46 -12.96 6.33 -27.98
C VAL A 46 -12.85 5.96 -29.46
N HIS A 47 -11.65 5.58 -29.89
CA HIS A 47 -11.44 4.88 -31.16
C HIS A 47 -11.40 3.37 -30.91
N ILE A 48 -12.26 2.62 -31.60
CA ILE A 48 -12.29 1.16 -31.60
C ILE A 48 -11.78 0.68 -32.97
N ASP A 49 -10.54 0.20 -33.03
CA ASP A 49 -10.02 -0.47 -34.23
C ASP A 49 -10.43 -1.96 -34.23
N HIS A 50 -10.73 -2.49 -35.43
CA HIS A 50 -11.15 -3.89 -35.65
C HIS A 50 -10.08 -4.91 -35.23
N MET A 51 -10.50 -5.97 -34.52
CA MET A 51 -9.67 -7.03 -33.94
C MET A 51 -9.76 -8.35 -34.72
N ASP A 52 -8.66 -9.11 -34.74
CA ASP A 52 -8.64 -10.54 -35.13
C ASP A 52 -9.43 -11.40 -34.12
N GLU A 53 -10.12 -12.42 -34.63
CA GLU A 53 -10.95 -13.34 -33.87
C GLU A 53 -10.13 -14.10 -32.80
N GLY A 54 -10.40 -13.79 -31.52
CA GLY A 54 -9.81 -14.49 -30.38
C GLY A 54 -9.30 -13.59 -29.25
N SER A 55 -9.36 -12.26 -29.40
CA SER A 55 -9.00 -11.31 -28.34
C SER A 55 -10.24 -10.79 -27.60
N THR A 56 -10.18 -10.78 -26.27
CA THR A 56 -11.20 -10.23 -25.36
C THR A 56 -10.65 -9.03 -24.61
N GLU A 57 -10.26 -7.97 -25.31
CA GLU A 57 -9.83 -6.72 -24.67
C GLU A 57 -10.51 -5.51 -25.30
N PHE A 58 -11.03 -4.61 -24.47
CA PHE A 58 -11.64 -3.34 -24.85
C PHE A 58 -10.72 -2.21 -24.39
N TYR A 59 -10.49 -1.20 -25.24
CA TYR A 59 -9.61 -0.07 -24.98
C TYR A 59 -10.41 1.21 -24.65
N PHE A 60 -9.97 1.94 -23.63
CA PHE A 60 -10.31 3.35 -23.38
C PHE A 60 -9.03 4.07 -22.93
N SER A 61 -8.71 5.21 -23.55
CA SER A 61 -7.52 6.01 -23.26
C SER A 61 -7.89 7.22 -22.42
N LEU A 62 -7.22 7.44 -21.28
CA LEU A 62 -7.23 8.73 -20.57
C LEU A 62 -5.80 9.15 -20.24
N GLU A 63 -5.41 10.34 -20.69
CA GLU A 63 -4.05 10.92 -20.72
C GLU A 63 -3.38 11.23 -19.36
N GLN A 64 -3.84 10.70 -18.23
CA GLN A 64 -3.23 11.04 -16.93
C GLN A 64 -2.71 9.83 -16.17
N GLY A 65 -1.52 9.37 -16.57
CA GLY A 65 -0.41 9.05 -15.66
C GLY A 65 -0.58 8.00 -14.56
N PHE A 66 -1.69 7.27 -14.51
CA PHE A 66 -1.89 6.14 -13.61
C PHE A 66 -1.83 4.81 -14.36
N LEU A 67 -1.27 3.81 -13.67
CA LEU A 67 -0.96 2.45 -14.13
C LEU A 67 -2.03 1.88 -15.06
N ARG A 68 -1.59 1.16 -16.10
CA ARG A 68 -2.49 0.51 -17.07
C ARG A 68 -3.41 -0.50 -16.36
N PRO A 69 -4.65 -0.73 -16.82
CA PRO A 69 -5.54 -1.73 -16.21
C PRO A 69 -4.93 -3.15 -16.11
N GLU A 70 -4.09 -3.57 -17.05
CA GLU A 70 -3.32 -4.81 -16.96
C GLU A 70 -2.24 -4.81 -15.84
N GLU A 71 -1.75 -3.63 -15.43
CA GLU A 71 -0.91 -3.43 -14.24
C GLU A 71 -1.73 -3.37 -12.95
N GLN A 72 -3.05 -3.19 -13.05
CA GLN A 72 -4.02 -3.19 -11.95
C GLN A 72 -4.77 -4.52 -11.79
N ALA A 73 -4.56 -5.54 -12.62
CA ALA A 73 -5.12 -6.88 -12.37
C ALA A 73 -4.30 -7.69 -11.33
N GLY A 74 -3.15 -7.15 -10.86
CA GLY A 74 -2.16 -7.80 -10.00
C GLY A 74 -2.03 -7.25 -8.58
N TRP A 75 -3.09 -6.70 -7.98
CA TRP A 75 -3.07 -6.13 -6.60
C TRP A 75 -2.75 -7.13 -5.48
N TYR A 76 -2.57 -8.40 -5.82
CA TYR A 76 -2.15 -9.43 -4.91
C TYR A 76 -0.78 -9.94 -5.36
N TYR A 77 0.26 -9.58 -4.61
CA TYR A 77 1.59 -10.12 -4.84
C TYR A 77 1.64 -11.53 -4.27
N PRO A 78 1.97 -12.56 -5.06
CA PRO A 78 2.09 -13.91 -4.55
C PRO A 78 3.20 -13.93 -3.49
N LEU A 79 2.82 -14.26 -2.26
CA LEU A 79 3.72 -14.30 -1.11
C LEU A 79 3.92 -15.77 -0.71
N THR A 80 5.18 -16.19 -0.63
CA THR A 80 5.53 -17.51 -0.12
C THR A 80 6.41 -17.37 1.12
N VAL A 81 5.91 -17.86 2.26
CA VAL A 81 6.63 -17.89 3.54
C VAL A 81 6.77 -19.35 3.97
N GLY A 82 7.97 -19.92 3.83
CA GLY A 82 8.20 -21.35 3.99
C GLY A 82 7.32 -22.18 3.05
N LYS A 83 6.38 -22.95 3.60
CA LYS A 83 5.40 -23.74 2.84
C LYS A 83 4.06 -23.04 2.59
N VAL A 84 3.86 -21.85 3.18
CA VAL A 84 2.61 -21.09 3.07
C VAL A 84 2.65 -20.27 1.78
N LYS A 85 1.62 -20.41 0.94
CA LYS A 85 1.37 -19.55 -0.22
C LYS A 85 0.14 -18.70 0.06
N THR A 86 0.29 -17.39 -0.03
CA THR A 86 -0.76 -16.40 0.20
C THR A 86 -0.57 -15.22 -0.74
N TRP A 87 -1.32 -14.16 -0.51
CA TRP A 87 -1.18 -12.88 -1.18
C TRP A 87 -0.74 -11.82 -0.19
N GLY A 88 0.29 -11.06 -0.52
CA GLY A 88 0.77 -9.95 0.30
C GLY A 88 0.10 -8.64 -0.05
N THR A 89 0.07 -7.75 0.92
CA THR A 89 -0.49 -6.40 0.83
C THR A 89 0.51 -5.49 0.10
N PRO A 90 0.17 -4.88 -1.04
CA PRO A 90 1.06 -3.98 -1.77
C PRO A 90 1.54 -2.77 -0.97
N ILE A 91 2.82 -2.40 -1.15
CA ILE A 91 3.34 -1.09 -0.72
C ILE A 91 2.83 0.03 -1.64
N LEU A 92 2.81 -0.22 -2.96
CA LEU A 92 2.29 0.73 -3.94
C LEU A 92 0.76 0.72 -3.96
N GLY A 93 0.15 1.89 -4.18
CA GLY A 93 -1.29 2.04 -4.30
C GLY A 93 -1.83 3.30 -3.65
N GLU A 94 -3.13 3.55 -3.85
CA GLU A 94 -3.84 4.68 -3.26
C GLU A 94 -4.16 4.43 -1.78
N PRO A 95 -3.97 5.43 -0.90
CA PRO A 95 -4.38 5.31 0.49
C PRO A 95 -5.91 5.18 0.60
N GLU A 96 -6.36 4.28 1.47
CA GLU A 96 -7.77 4.06 1.78
C GLU A 96 -8.24 4.93 2.95
N LEU A 97 -7.35 5.25 3.90
CA LEU A 97 -7.68 6.05 5.07
C LEU A 97 -7.49 7.55 4.81
N SER A 98 -8.33 8.37 5.44
CA SER A 98 -8.12 9.81 5.49
C SER A 98 -7.10 10.21 6.55
N ALA A 99 -6.47 11.38 6.37
CA ALA A 99 -5.59 11.95 7.38
C ALA A 99 -6.30 12.17 8.73
N GLU A 100 -7.59 12.48 8.71
CA GLU A 100 -8.41 12.67 9.90
C GLU A 100 -8.64 11.36 10.67
N GLN A 101 -8.93 10.25 9.97
CA GLN A 101 -9.07 8.94 10.62
C GLN A 101 -7.77 8.54 11.33
N MET A 102 -6.64 8.74 10.65
CA MET A 102 -5.30 8.49 11.20
C MET A 102 -4.97 9.37 12.40
N GLU A 103 -5.25 10.67 12.32
CA GLU A 103 -5.03 11.59 13.42
C GLU A 103 -5.92 11.28 14.63
N ASN A 104 -7.21 11.03 14.43
CA ASN A 104 -8.15 10.75 15.51
C ASN A 104 -7.72 9.51 16.32
N TYR A 105 -7.33 8.44 15.64
CA TYR A 105 -6.78 7.26 16.30
C TYR A 105 -5.47 7.58 17.05
N LEU A 106 -4.55 8.32 16.42
CA LEU A 106 -3.31 8.73 17.07
C LEU A 106 -3.58 9.56 18.32
N ARG A 107 -4.47 10.56 18.29
CA ARG A 107 -4.82 11.40 19.44
C ARG A 107 -5.39 10.60 20.59
N ARG A 108 -6.20 9.57 20.30
CA ARG A 108 -6.70 8.64 21.33
C ARG A 108 -5.57 7.88 22.02
N LYS A 109 -4.53 7.51 21.28
CA LYS A 109 -3.38 6.78 21.82
C LYS A 109 -2.39 7.73 22.50
N ASN A 110 -2.07 8.86 21.89
CA ASN A 110 -1.12 9.85 22.39
C ASN A 110 -1.64 11.27 22.06
N PRO A 111 -2.32 11.95 22.99
CA PRO A 111 -2.84 13.30 22.77
C PRO A 111 -1.77 14.33 22.40
N HIS A 112 -0.51 14.10 22.80
CA HIS A 112 0.61 15.03 22.61
C HIS A 112 1.49 14.70 21.39
N ALA A 113 1.12 13.70 20.58
CA ALA A 113 1.88 13.35 19.39
C ALA A 113 1.92 14.51 18.36
N PRO A 114 3.01 14.66 17.59
CA PRO A 114 3.02 15.57 16.45
C PRO A 114 2.02 15.12 15.38
N ASN A 115 1.45 16.07 14.65
CA ASN A 115 0.56 15.75 13.54
C ASN A 115 1.35 15.66 12.22
N VAL A 116 1.55 14.43 11.75
CA VAL A 116 2.18 14.14 10.45
C VAL A 116 1.26 13.34 9.52
N ALA A 117 0.03 13.01 9.94
CA ALA A 117 -0.89 12.16 9.20
C ALA A 117 -1.18 12.69 7.78
N ARG A 118 -1.36 14.02 7.65
CA ARG A 118 -1.58 14.65 6.35
C ARG A 118 -0.39 14.52 5.41
N LEU A 119 0.84 14.58 5.93
CA LEU A 119 2.06 14.43 5.14
C LEU A 119 2.15 13.05 4.49
N TYR A 120 1.80 12.00 5.23
CA TYR A 120 1.77 10.64 4.68
C TYR A 120 0.79 10.48 3.53
N ILE A 121 -0.40 11.10 3.64
CA ILE A 121 -1.39 11.06 2.56
C ILE A 121 -0.92 11.82 1.34
N ASP A 122 -0.45 13.06 1.51
CA ASP A 122 -0.11 13.93 0.39
C ASP A 122 1.14 13.43 -0.35
N ILE A 123 2.20 13.07 0.39
CA ILE A 123 3.44 12.56 -0.21
C ILE A 123 3.22 11.13 -0.73
N GLY A 124 2.44 10.30 -0.01
CA GLY A 124 2.09 8.96 -0.46
C GLY A 124 1.39 8.96 -1.82
N ARG A 125 0.39 9.83 -2.01
CA ARG A 125 -0.30 9.97 -3.31
C ARG A 125 0.62 10.45 -4.42
N ASP A 126 1.45 11.47 -4.17
CA ASP A 126 2.44 11.96 -5.16
C ASP A 126 3.40 10.85 -5.62
N MET A 127 3.70 9.90 -4.72
CA MET A 127 4.57 8.77 -5.00
C MET A 127 3.82 7.49 -5.39
N GLY A 128 2.50 7.45 -5.38
CA GLY A 128 1.73 6.21 -5.60
C GLY A 128 2.00 5.11 -4.55
N ILE A 129 2.21 5.50 -3.29
CA ILE A 129 2.45 4.63 -2.14
C ILE A 129 1.28 4.70 -1.17
N ARG A 130 0.96 3.56 -0.54
CA ARG A 130 0.05 3.41 0.60
C ARG A 130 0.56 4.15 1.84
N GLY A 131 0.48 5.47 1.80
CA GLY A 131 0.92 6.37 2.87
C GLY A 131 0.18 6.14 4.18
N ASP A 132 -1.07 5.68 4.12
CA ASP A 132 -1.87 5.27 5.26
C ASP A 132 -1.28 4.07 6.02
N ILE A 133 -0.74 3.07 5.31
CA ILE A 133 -0.05 1.94 5.95
C ILE A 133 1.36 2.36 6.40
N ALA A 134 2.05 3.25 5.67
CA ALA A 134 3.34 3.81 6.10
C ALA A 134 3.23 4.63 7.40
N PHE A 135 2.09 5.30 7.61
CA PHE A 135 1.77 5.95 8.87
C PHE A 135 1.61 4.92 10.00
N ALA A 136 0.91 3.80 9.75
CA ALA A 136 0.81 2.71 10.73
C ALA A 136 2.19 2.13 11.10
N GLN A 137 3.10 2.00 10.12
CA GLN A 137 4.50 1.64 10.37
C GLN A 137 5.18 2.63 11.32
N THR A 138 4.99 3.93 11.11
CA THR A 138 5.53 4.96 12.01
C THR A 138 5.00 4.84 13.44
N LEU A 139 3.72 4.50 13.62
CA LEU A 139 3.16 4.28 14.95
C LEU A 139 3.81 3.09 15.67
N LEU A 140 4.13 2.02 14.93
CA LEU A 140 4.87 0.88 15.46
C LEU A 140 6.29 1.29 15.88
N GLU A 141 7.03 1.94 14.98
CA GLU A 141 8.44 2.31 15.17
C GLU A 141 8.66 3.29 16.34
N THR A 142 7.74 4.25 16.48
CA THR A 142 7.88 5.32 17.48
C THR A 142 7.16 5.02 18.80
N GLY A 143 6.45 3.90 18.89
CA GLY A 143 5.54 3.62 20.00
C GLY A 143 4.45 4.69 20.13
N PHE A 144 3.85 5.09 19.01
CA PHE A 144 2.91 6.20 18.89
C PHE A 144 3.50 7.54 19.32
N PHE A 145 4.70 7.87 18.84
CA PHE A 145 5.42 9.10 19.18
C PHE A 145 5.67 9.30 20.68
N ARG A 146 5.71 8.20 21.45
CA ARG A 146 6.13 8.24 22.85
C ARG A 146 7.63 8.22 22.99
N TYR A 147 8.34 7.75 21.96
CA TYR A 147 9.80 7.72 21.87
C TYR A 147 10.43 7.10 23.13
N GLY A 148 10.46 5.76 23.17
CA GLY A 148 11.05 4.98 24.28
C GLY A 148 12.28 4.15 23.87
N GLY A 149 12.82 4.38 22.67
CA GLY A 149 13.93 3.64 22.09
C GLY A 149 15.06 4.56 21.61
N ASP A 150 15.77 4.13 20.56
CA ASP A 150 16.96 4.84 20.05
C ASP A 150 16.64 6.11 19.22
N VAL A 151 15.37 6.32 18.88
CA VAL A 151 14.88 7.48 18.11
C VAL A 151 14.34 8.55 19.05
N VAL A 152 14.80 9.80 18.85
CA VAL A 152 14.33 10.98 19.59
C VAL A 152 13.50 11.90 18.68
N PRO A 153 12.54 12.68 19.22
CA PRO A 153 11.66 13.55 18.43
C PRO A 153 12.39 14.48 17.46
N GLU A 154 13.57 14.98 17.85
CA GLU A 154 14.35 15.96 17.09
C GLU A 154 14.94 15.39 15.80
N GLN A 155 14.93 14.06 15.63
CA GLN A 155 15.45 13.43 14.41
C GLN A 155 14.51 13.58 13.21
N ASN A 156 13.21 13.84 13.44
CA ASN A 156 12.18 13.68 12.40
C ASN A 156 12.29 12.33 11.68
N ASN A 157 12.81 11.29 12.34
CA ASN A 157 13.05 9.98 11.74
C ASN A 157 11.98 9.00 12.24
N PHE A 158 10.83 9.06 11.60
CA PHE A 158 9.62 8.36 12.07
C PHE A 158 9.64 6.85 11.79
N SER A 159 10.63 6.37 11.04
CA SER A 159 10.72 4.98 10.58
C SER A 159 12.02 4.27 10.98
N GLY A 160 12.81 4.89 11.87
CA GLY A 160 14.04 4.30 12.39
C GLY A 160 15.16 4.12 11.35
N LEU A 161 15.16 4.90 10.26
CA LEU A 161 16.15 4.77 9.19
C LEU A 161 17.57 4.94 9.73
N GLY A 162 18.42 3.95 9.46
CA GLY A 162 19.81 3.94 9.89
C GLY A 162 20.03 3.60 11.37
N THR A 163 18.99 3.23 12.11
CA THR A 163 19.18 2.66 13.45
C THR A 163 19.74 1.23 13.32
N THR A 164 20.72 0.87 14.15
CA THR A 164 21.26 -0.50 14.22
C THR A 164 20.93 -1.18 15.55
N GLY A 165 20.11 -0.53 16.38
CA GLY A 165 19.95 -0.84 17.79
C GLY A 165 21.16 -0.43 18.64
N ARG A 166 21.03 -0.60 19.97
CA ARG A 166 22.08 -0.38 20.99
C ARG A 166 22.52 1.08 21.14
N GLY A 167 21.61 2.04 20.96
CA GLY A 167 21.89 3.47 21.15
C GLY A 167 22.55 4.15 19.96
N VAL A 168 22.71 3.46 18.82
CA VAL A 168 23.16 4.10 17.58
C VAL A 168 21.99 4.90 17.00
N ARG A 169 22.11 6.22 17.11
CA ARG A 169 21.13 7.15 16.56
C ARG A 169 21.06 7.01 15.04
N GLY A 170 19.84 6.86 14.53
CA GLY A 170 19.56 6.91 13.10
C GLY A 170 19.79 8.30 12.50
N TYR A 171 19.41 8.45 11.23
CA TYR A 171 19.53 9.71 10.50
C TYR A 171 18.66 10.81 11.11
N TYR A 172 19.08 12.06 10.89
CA TYR A 172 18.34 13.27 11.22
C TYR A 172 17.82 13.88 9.93
N PHE A 173 16.56 14.29 9.93
CA PHE A 173 15.91 15.01 8.84
C PHE A 173 15.57 16.42 9.29
N ALA A 174 15.80 17.40 8.42
CA ALA A 174 15.64 18.81 8.75
C ALA A 174 14.19 19.17 9.11
N THR A 175 13.22 18.51 8.48
CA THR A 175 11.79 18.74 8.70
C THR A 175 11.02 17.43 8.83
N PRO A 176 9.83 17.43 9.46
CA PRO A 176 8.93 16.29 9.43
C PRO A 176 8.61 15.81 8.01
N GLN A 177 8.47 16.74 7.05
CA GLN A 177 8.24 16.47 5.64
C GLN A 177 9.39 15.64 5.05
N ASP A 178 10.63 16.00 5.33
CA ASP A 178 11.81 15.24 4.89
C ASP A 178 11.86 13.85 5.52
N GLY A 179 11.48 13.74 6.80
CA GLY A 179 11.37 12.47 7.51
C GLY A 179 10.38 11.49 6.87
N VAL A 180 9.15 11.97 6.66
CA VAL A 180 8.08 11.19 6.01
C VAL A 180 8.50 10.79 4.60
N ARG A 181 9.06 11.75 3.84
CA ARG A 181 9.51 11.49 2.47
C ARG A 181 10.63 10.47 2.43
N ALA A 182 11.63 10.53 3.31
CA ALA A 182 12.71 9.55 3.35
C ALA A 182 12.19 8.14 3.64
N GLN A 183 11.22 7.98 4.55
CA GLN A 183 10.56 6.68 4.77
C GLN A 183 9.89 6.17 3.49
N LEU A 184 9.07 7.02 2.84
CA LEU A 184 8.34 6.65 1.63
C LEU A 184 9.28 6.35 0.45
N GLU A 185 10.42 7.05 0.34
CA GLU A 185 11.46 6.74 -0.65
C GLU A 185 12.11 5.38 -0.40
N HIS A 186 12.35 5.00 0.86
CA HIS A 186 12.87 3.68 1.19
C HIS A 186 11.87 2.57 0.82
N LEU A 187 10.58 2.79 1.11
CA LEU A 187 9.49 1.91 0.68
C LEU A 187 9.39 1.82 -0.86
N TRP A 188 9.55 2.94 -1.57
CA TRP A 188 9.62 2.95 -3.04
C TRP A 188 10.75 2.09 -3.57
N ALA A 189 11.96 2.20 -2.99
CA ALA A 189 13.11 1.41 -3.38
C ALA A 189 12.83 -0.09 -3.21
N TYR A 190 12.19 -0.49 -2.11
CA TYR A 190 11.76 -1.86 -1.88
C TYR A 190 10.72 -2.33 -2.87
N ALA A 191 9.73 -1.50 -3.20
CA ALA A 191 8.54 -1.93 -3.91
C ALA A 191 8.69 -1.99 -5.43
N THR A 192 9.62 -1.23 -6.03
CA THR A 192 9.73 -1.15 -7.48
C THR A 192 11.16 -0.90 -7.96
N THR A 193 11.39 -1.10 -9.26
CA THR A 193 12.61 -0.72 -10.00
C THR A 193 12.44 0.58 -10.77
N ARG A 194 11.23 1.17 -10.81
CA ARG A 194 10.92 2.43 -11.51
C ARG A 194 11.80 3.59 -11.00
N PRO A 195 12.28 4.50 -11.87
CA PRO A 195 13.01 5.69 -11.42
C PRO A 195 12.28 6.41 -10.28
N ALA A 196 13.01 6.92 -9.30
CA ALA A 196 12.41 7.73 -8.26
C ALA A 196 11.76 8.98 -8.90
N PRO A 197 10.57 9.40 -8.45
CA PRO A 197 9.89 10.55 -9.04
C PRO A 197 10.69 11.84 -8.86
N ARG A 198 11.59 11.89 -7.87
CA ARG A 198 12.46 13.03 -7.54
C ARG A 198 13.81 12.50 -7.04
N LYS A 199 14.82 13.38 -6.95
CA LYS A 199 16.12 13.06 -6.36
C LYS A 199 15.95 12.60 -4.90
N PRO A 200 16.29 11.35 -4.54
CA PRO A 200 16.07 10.84 -3.19
C PRO A 200 16.81 11.64 -2.11
N ILE A 201 16.16 11.80 -0.97
CA ILE A 201 16.75 12.31 0.28
C ILE A 201 17.03 11.21 1.28
N ASP A 202 16.41 10.02 1.15
CA ASP A 202 16.78 8.85 1.91
C ASP A 202 18.27 8.50 1.67
N PRO A 203 19.14 8.64 2.69
CA PRO A 203 20.57 8.33 2.54
C PRO A 203 20.83 6.86 2.23
N ARG A 204 19.85 5.98 2.47
CA ARG A 204 19.92 4.54 2.26
C ARG A 204 19.26 4.08 0.98
N PHE A 205 18.73 4.98 0.16
CA PHE A 205 17.97 4.64 -1.04
C PHE A 205 18.74 3.69 -1.97
N ASN A 206 20.04 3.93 -2.13
CA ASN A 206 20.92 3.14 -3.00
C ASN A 206 21.47 1.86 -2.34
N TYR A 207 21.21 1.62 -1.05
CA TYR A 207 21.59 0.38 -0.37
C TYR A 207 20.50 -0.70 -0.44
N VAL A 208 19.30 -0.35 -0.93
CA VAL A 208 18.21 -1.30 -1.14
C VAL A 208 18.36 -1.95 -2.50
N THR A 209 18.34 -3.29 -2.53
CA THR A 209 18.11 -4.02 -3.79
C THR A 209 16.71 -3.67 -4.28
N ARG A 210 16.64 -2.94 -5.38
CA ARG A 210 15.39 -2.36 -5.86
C ARG A 210 14.37 -3.40 -6.28
N GLY A 211 13.10 -3.22 -5.88
CA GLY A 211 12.00 -4.15 -6.18
C GLY A 211 12.05 -5.48 -5.40
N SER A 212 12.88 -5.57 -4.35
CA SER A 212 13.09 -6.80 -3.58
C SER A 212 12.02 -7.12 -2.53
N CYS A 213 11.08 -6.21 -2.30
CA CYS A 213 10.06 -6.30 -1.25
C CYS A 213 8.81 -5.50 -1.64
N PRO A 214 7.98 -6.01 -2.55
CA PRO A 214 6.76 -5.34 -2.99
C PRO A 214 5.64 -5.26 -1.94
N THR A 215 5.70 -6.07 -0.88
CA THR A 215 4.61 -6.20 0.11
C THR A 215 5.01 -5.83 1.53
N TRP A 216 4.04 -5.41 2.34
CA TRP A 216 4.23 -5.07 3.75
C TRP A 216 4.71 -6.25 4.58
N GLU A 217 4.20 -7.45 4.30
CA GLU A 217 4.57 -8.70 4.97
C GLU A 217 6.06 -9.04 4.78
N GLU A 218 6.62 -8.75 3.60
CA GLU A 218 8.02 -9.01 3.25
C GLU A 218 9.01 -8.05 3.93
N LEU A 219 8.54 -6.96 4.52
CA LEU A 219 9.39 -6.04 5.29
C LEU A 219 9.98 -6.74 6.51
N GLY A 220 9.34 -7.79 7.01
CA GLY A 220 9.92 -8.66 8.03
C GLY A 220 11.18 -9.35 7.51
N GLY A 221 12.31 -9.14 8.19
CA GLY A 221 13.63 -9.65 7.78
C GLY A 221 14.38 -8.77 6.78
N ARG A 222 13.73 -7.73 6.22
CA ARG A 222 14.35 -6.77 5.28
C ARG A 222 14.45 -5.36 5.88
N TRP A 223 13.33 -4.80 6.30
CA TRP A 223 13.29 -3.54 7.02
C TRP A 223 13.73 -3.72 8.47
N ALA A 224 13.09 -4.67 9.16
CA ALA A 224 13.40 -5.03 10.53
C ALA A 224 13.94 -6.46 10.55
N TYR A 225 15.20 -6.66 10.94
CA TYR A 225 15.79 -7.97 11.14
C TYR A 225 15.77 -8.37 12.63
N PRO A 226 15.34 -9.59 13.00
CA PRO A 226 14.85 -10.67 12.13
C PRO A 226 13.37 -10.50 11.72
N GLY A 227 12.69 -9.45 12.18
CA GLY A 227 11.32 -9.12 11.78
C GLY A 227 10.25 -9.82 12.62
N TYR A 228 10.63 -10.38 13.76
CA TYR A 228 9.76 -10.99 14.76
C TYR A 228 10.50 -11.08 16.11
N ALA A 229 9.78 -11.40 17.18
CA ALA A 229 10.37 -11.61 18.50
C ALA A 229 11.12 -12.97 18.57
N ALA A 230 12.43 -12.97 18.33
CA ALA A 230 13.26 -14.18 18.30
C ALA A 230 13.35 -14.94 19.64
N TRP A 231 12.96 -14.33 20.76
CA TRP A 231 12.83 -15.00 22.06
C TRP A 231 11.49 -15.75 22.22
N LYS A 232 10.50 -15.46 21.36
CA LYS A 232 9.15 -16.02 21.39
C LYS A 232 8.93 -17.09 20.32
N TYR A 233 9.51 -16.90 19.14
CA TYR A 233 9.33 -17.79 17.98
C TYR A 233 10.66 -18.38 17.53
N ALA A 234 10.65 -19.66 17.14
CA ALA A 234 11.83 -20.35 16.64
C ALA A 234 12.20 -19.92 15.21
N SER A 235 11.23 -19.47 14.42
CA SER A 235 11.46 -19.04 13.03
C SER A 235 10.51 -17.94 12.56
N PHE A 236 10.86 -17.31 11.44
CA PHE A 236 10.00 -16.32 10.79
C PHE A 236 8.65 -16.93 10.38
N GLU A 237 8.66 -18.16 9.88
CA GLU A 237 7.44 -18.90 9.48
C GLU A 237 6.49 -19.12 10.66
N GLU A 238 7.03 -19.46 11.84
CA GLU A 238 6.22 -19.64 13.05
C GLU A 238 5.60 -18.31 13.48
N ALA A 239 6.39 -17.23 13.50
CA ALA A 239 5.89 -15.89 13.79
C ALA A 239 4.84 -15.43 12.76
N PHE A 240 5.05 -15.75 11.48
CA PHE A 240 4.14 -15.41 10.39
C PHE A 240 2.81 -16.13 10.53
N ALA A 241 2.85 -17.41 10.86
CA ALA A 241 1.65 -18.20 11.15
C ALA A 241 0.88 -17.67 12.37
N ALA A 242 1.58 -17.11 13.35
CA ALA A 242 0.98 -16.47 14.51
C ALA A 242 0.47 -15.03 14.27
N GLY A 243 0.72 -14.44 13.09
CA GLY A 243 0.32 -13.07 12.81
C GLY A 243 1.19 -12.03 13.50
N GLU A 244 2.41 -12.38 13.94
CA GLU A 244 3.26 -11.54 14.79
C GLU A 244 4.60 -11.15 14.13
N THR A 245 4.68 -11.23 12.80
CA THR A 245 5.79 -10.62 12.07
C THR A 245 5.63 -9.11 11.96
N TYR A 246 6.74 -8.43 11.73
CA TYR A 246 6.81 -6.98 11.59
C TYR A 246 5.75 -6.41 10.64
N GLY A 247 5.65 -6.95 9.42
CA GLY A 247 4.64 -6.54 8.45
C GLY A 247 3.20 -6.73 8.95
N GLN A 248 2.91 -7.86 9.59
CA GLN A 248 1.58 -8.15 10.14
C GLN A 248 1.22 -7.24 11.32
N LEU A 249 2.20 -6.82 12.13
CA LEU A 249 1.98 -5.86 13.20
C LEU A 249 1.65 -4.46 12.66
N ILE A 250 2.30 -4.04 11.57
CA ILE A 250 1.96 -2.80 10.85
C ILE A 250 0.51 -2.87 10.36
N LEU A 251 0.16 -3.95 9.66
CA LEU A 251 -1.18 -4.14 9.10
C LEU A 251 -2.25 -4.21 10.20
N ARG A 252 -1.93 -4.77 11.36
CA ARG A 252 -2.83 -4.74 12.53
C ARG A 252 -3.11 -3.32 13.02
N ILE A 253 -2.09 -2.47 13.12
CA ILE A 253 -2.28 -1.05 13.49
C ILE A 253 -3.10 -0.33 12.42
N TYR A 254 -2.84 -0.60 11.14
CA TYR A 254 -3.64 -0.05 10.04
C TYR A 254 -5.13 -0.44 10.18
N GLU A 255 -5.43 -1.71 10.44
CA GLU A 255 -6.81 -2.17 10.66
C GLU A 255 -7.42 -1.57 11.93
N ASP A 256 -6.66 -1.37 13.00
CA ASP A 256 -7.14 -0.67 14.18
C ASP A 256 -7.55 0.78 13.86
N ILE A 257 -6.78 1.50 13.04
CA ILE A 257 -7.14 2.85 12.59
C ILE A 257 -8.41 2.79 11.75
N LYS A 258 -8.48 1.85 10.80
CA LYS A 258 -9.61 1.70 9.88
C LYS A 258 -10.94 1.44 10.61
N ASN A 259 -10.89 0.66 11.69
CA ASN A 259 -12.06 0.29 12.48
C ASN A 259 -12.33 1.25 13.65
N PHE A 260 -11.58 2.34 13.78
CA PHE A 260 -11.76 3.33 14.84
C PHE A 260 -12.90 4.31 14.51
N ASN A 261 -13.91 4.38 15.40
CA ASN A 261 -15.13 5.16 15.18
C ASN A 261 -15.18 6.52 15.91
N GLY A 262 -14.03 7.03 16.39
CA GLY A 262 -13.96 8.31 17.13
C GLY A 262 -14.08 8.14 18.64
#